data_AF-A0A8K0D6B8-F1
#
_entry.id   AF-A0A8K0D6B8-F1
#
_cell.length_a   1.000
_cell.length_b   1.000
_cell.length_c   1.000
_cell.angle_alpha   90.00
_cell.angle_beta   90.00
_cell.angle_gamma   90.00
#
_symmetry.space_group_name_H-M   'P 1'
#
loop_
_entity.id
_entity.type
_entity.pdbx_description
1 polymer ?
#
loop_
_entity_poly.entity_id
_entity_poly.type
_entity_poly.pdbx_seq_one_letter_code
_entity_poly.pdbx_strand_id
1 'polypeptide(L)'
;MYGFTYLLLVLSPLINWLDVFDWITDKNKASVLEAIICGDTFFVISGLLISYNYLVSKEKGIKFNIFLYYLMRIIRLTPALVMAVLVHATLLRHMGSGPVWPNIRDSWLVDNCRENWWPALLYVQNYVTYDIRNVCILQTWQLSVDMQLYLLSPLILLPLDKAPKFTISAVIFLLVCSVLSPFLTAWVYELKAVIASSTSLMDLLKYTEYYYFPTHTRASTWLIGFLMGYIMYQSRKPNARLLIKKET
;
A
#
# COMPACT_ATOMS: atom_id res chain seq x y z
N MET A 1 3.11 12.91 -0.10
CA MET A 1 3.58 13.15 1.28
C MET A 1 2.66 14.13 2.01
N TYR A 2 2.25 15.25 1.41
CA TYR A 2 1.39 16.26 2.06
C TYR A 2 0.00 15.77 2.50
N GLY A 3 -0.71 14.93 1.73
CA GLY A 3 -2.10 14.62 2.11
C GLY A 3 -2.29 13.67 3.30
N PHE A 4 -1.31 12.82 3.63
CA PHE A 4 -1.34 12.07 4.90
C PHE A 4 -1.17 13.00 6.10
N THR A 5 -0.36 14.04 5.94
CA THR A 5 -0.22 15.12 6.93
C THR A 5 -1.51 15.92 7.06
N TYR A 6 -2.20 16.22 5.95
CA TYR A 6 -3.51 16.90 5.99
C TYR A 6 -4.59 16.04 6.66
N LEU A 7 -4.63 14.73 6.41
CA LEU A 7 -5.54 13.81 7.12
C LEU A 7 -5.31 13.83 8.65
N LEU A 8 -4.04 13.82 9.07
CA LEU A 8 -3.68 13.90 10.49
C LEU A 8 -3.95 15.29 11.09
N LEU A 9 -3.81 16.35 10.30
CA LEU A 9 -4.13 17.73 10.71
C LEU A 9 -5.63 17.94 10.92
N VAL A 10 -6.49 17.30 10.10
CA VAL A 10 -7.95 17.30 10.30
C VAL A 10 -8.35 16.68 11.65
N LEU A 11 -7.56 15.71 12.15
CA LEU A 11 -7.76 15.12 13.47
C LEU A 11 -7.14 15.95 14.61
N SER A 12 -6.43 17.03 14.29
CA SER A 12 -5.82 17.93 15.29
C SER A 12 -6.86 18.91 15.83
N PRO A 13 -6.94 19.11 17.16
CA PRO A 13 -7.84 20.09 17.76
C PRO A 13 -7.41 21.54 17.53
N LEU A 14 -6.30 21.77 16.83
CA LEU A 14 -5.78 23.10 16.52
C LEU A 14 -6.50 23.76 15.33
N ILE A 15 -7.39 23.04 14.64
CA ILE A 15 -8.10 23.53 13.46
C ILE A 15 -9.58 23.67 13.78
N ASN A 16 -10.16 24.79 13.35
CA ASN A 16 -11.59 25.03 13.44
C ASN A 16 -12.36 24.01 12.59
N TRP A 17 -13.23 23.23 13.23
CA TRP A 17 -13.99 22.16 12.57
C TRP A 17 -14.93 22.67 11.47
N LEU A 18 -15.41 23.92 11.58
CA LEU A 18 -16.25 24.53 10.54
C LEU A 18 -15.44 24.79 9.25
N ASP A 19 -14.21 25.28 9.38
CA ASP A 19 -13.32 25.50 8.24
C ASP A 19 -12.89 24.18 7.59
N VAL A 20 -12.72 23.13 8.40
CA VAL A 20 -12.45 21.76 7.91
C VAL A 20 -13.64 21.21 7.13
N PHE A 21 -14.87 21.39 7.62
CA PHE A 21 -16.07 20.91 6.95
C PHE A 21 -16.27 21.60 5.58
N ASP A 22 -16.08 22.92 5.53
CA ASP A 22 -16.12 23.68 4.29
C ASP A 22 -15.00 23.28 3.32
N TRP A 23 -13.82 22.93 3.85
CA TRP A 23 -12.69 22.47 3.04
C TRP A 23 -12.89 21.05 2.48
N ILE A 24 -13.49 20.14 3.25
CA ILE A 24 -13.76 18.75 2.83
C ILE A 24 -14.89 18.65 1.81
N THR A 25 -15.89 19.54 1.91
CA THR A 25 -17.04 19.58 0.99
C THR A 25 -16.74 20.31 -0.32
N ASP A 26 -15.67 21.10 -0.37
CA ASP A 26 -15.21 21.79 -1.57
C ASP A 26 -14.63 20.82 -2.61
N LYS A 27 -15.36 20.65 -3.72
CA LYS A 27 -15.00 19.75 -4.82
C LYS A 27 -13.64 20.04 -5.43
N ASN A 28 -13.18 21.30 -5.38
CA ASN A 28 -11.87 21.68 -5.92
C ASN A 28 -10.70 21.19 -5.07
N LYS A 29 -10.97 20.85 -3.79
CA LYS A 29 -9.98 20.42 -2.80
C LYS A 29 -10.01 18.91 -2.54
N ALA A 30 -11.01 18.21 -3.09
CA ALA A 30 -11.14 16.76 -3.00
C ALA A 30 -9.89 15.99 -3.48
N SER A 31 -9.16 16.52 -4.47
CA SER A 31 -7.91 15.92 -4.96
C SER A 31 -6.78 15.84 -3.92
N VAL A 32 -6.78 16.73 -2.92
CA VAL A 32 -5.78 16.73 -1.82
C VAL A 32 -6.12 15.68 -0.77
N LEU A 33 -7.42 15.45 -0.53
CA LEU A 33 -7.94 14.39 0.34
C LEU A 33 -7.67 12.99 -0.23
N GLU A 34 -7.63 12.87 -1.56
CA GLU A 34 -7.29 11.65 -2.29
C GLU A 34 -5.77 11.35 -2.33
N ALA A 35 -4.95 11.95 -1.46
CA ALA A 35 -3.53 11.60 -1.37
C ALA A 35 -3.26 10.13 -0.98
N ILE A 36 -4.31 9.40 -0.61
CA ILE A 36 -4.37 7.94 -0.60
C ILE A 36 -3.90 7.32 -1.93
N ILE A 37 -4.21 7.96 -3.06
CA ILE A 37 -3.76 7.57 -4.41
C ILE A 37 -2.22 7.63 -4.52
N CYS A 38 -1.54 8.45 -3.71
CA CYS A 38 -0.06 8.40 -3.65
C CYS A 38 0.46 7.06 -3.09
N GLY A 39 -0.33 6.31 -2.31
CA GLY A 39 0.03 4.96 -1.90
C GLY A 39 0.10 4.01 -3.09
N ASP A 40 -0.76 4.19 -4.09
CA ASP A 40 -0.83 3.33 -5.26
C ASP A 40 0.39 3.45 -6.17
N THR A 41 1.01 4.63 -6.26
CA THR A 41 2.24 4.80 -7.04
C THR A 41 3.39 3.99 -6.46
N PHE A 42 3.49 3.85 -5.13
CA PHE A 42 4.48 2.97 -4.51
C PHE A 42 4.29 1.51 -4.90
N PHE A 43 3.04 1.03 -4.95
CA PHE A 43 2.73 -0.33 -5.39
C PHE A 43 3.06 -0.56 -6.87
N VAL A 44 2.74 0.39 -7.74
CA VAL A 44 3.12 0.34 -9.17
C VAL A 44 4.63 0.24 -9.31
N ILE A 45 5.38 1.09 -8.62
CA ILE A 45 6.86 1.09 -8.67
C ILE A 45 7.41 -0.23 -8.14
N SER A 46 6.86 -0.75 -7.04
CA SER A 46 7.27 -2.02 -6.46
C SER A 46 7.09 -3.19 -7.44
N GLY A 47 5.89 -3.34 -8.01
CA GLY A 47 5.59 -4.40 -8.99
C GLY A 47 6.47 -4.31 -10.24
N LEU A 48 6.68 -3.09 -10.75
CA LEU A 48 7.54 -2.81 -11.91
C LEU A 48 8.98 -3.23 -11.66
N LEU A 49 9.55 -2.82 -10.52
CA LEU A 49 10.92 -3.16 -10.17
C LEU A 49 11.10 -4.67 -9.97
N ILE A 50 10.11 -5.36 -9.41
CA ILE A 50 10.16 -6.81 -9.21
C ILE A 50 10.23 -7.54 -10.55
N SER A 51 9.31 -7.26 -11.47
CA SER A 51 9.29 -7.93 -12.78
C SER A 51 10.50 -7.56 -13.64
N TYR A 52 10.85 -6.28 -13.70
CA TYR A 52 11.97 -5.80 -14.50
C TYR A 52 13.32 -6.37 -14.01
N ASN A 53 13.61 -6.26 -12.71
CA ASN A 53 14.88 -6.75 -12.16
C ASN A 53 15.00 -8.28 -12.25
N TYR A 54 13.89 -9.01 -12.10
CA TYR A 54 13.88 -10.46 -12.29
C TYR A 54 14.31 -10.84 -13.71
N LEU A 55 13.70 -10.24 -14.72
CA LEU A 55 13.98 -10.51 -16.13
C LEU A 55 15.42 -10.12 -16.51
N VAL A 56 15.90 -8.97 -16.02
CA VAL A 56 17.29 -8.52 -16.24
C VAL A 56 18.31 -9.43 -15.54
N SER A 57 18.04 -9.85 -14.30
CA SER A 57 18.96 -10.74 -13.56
C SER A 57 19.05 -12.11 -14.24
N LYS A 58 17.92 -12.59 -14.76
CA LYS A 58 17.87 -13.82 -15.52
C LYS A 58 18.59 -13.73 -16.87
N GLU A 59 18.48 -12.61 -17.59
CA GLU A 59 19.24 -12.36 -18.82
C GLU A 59 20.75 -12.45 -18.57
N LYS A 60 21.21 -12.03 -17.39
CA LYS A 60 22.61 -12.16 -16.94
C LYS A 60 23.00 -13.57 -16.48
N GLY A 61 22.11 -14.55 -16.56
CA GLY A 61 22.36 -15.94 -16.12
C GLY A 61 22.37 -16.15 -14.61
N ILE A 62 21.89 -15.17 -13.81
CA ILE A 62 21.85 -15.28 -12.36
C ILE A 62 20.71 -16.24 -11.97
N LYS A 63 21.03 -17.29 -11.21
CA LYS A 63 20.03 -18.23 -10.68
C LYS A 63 19.13 -17.54 -9.67
N PHE A 64 17.82 -17.70 -9.82
CA PHE A 64 16.85 -17.15 -8.88
C PHE A 64 16.79 -18.01 -7.60
N ASN A 65 17.37 -17.50 -6.51
CA ASN A 65 17.27 -18.10 -5.19
C ASN A 65 16.20 -17.39 -4.36
N ILE A 66 15.10 -18.09 -4.11
CA ILE A 66 13.93 -17.57 -3.36
C ILE A 66 14.32 -17.15 -1.94
N PHE A 67 15.19 -17.92 -1.28
CA PHE A 67 15.63 -17.60 0.09
C PHE A 67 16.42 -16.29 0.13
N LEU A 68 17.41 -16.15 -0.78
CA LEU A 68 18.21 -14.93 -0.85
C LEU A 68 17.35 -13.73 -1.28
N TYR A 69 16.38 -13.94 -2.17
CA TYR A 69 15.42 -12.93 -2.59
C TYR A 69 14.67 -12.35 -1.37
N TYR A 70 14.05 -13.19 -0.55
CA TYR A 70 13.35 -12.73 0.65
C TYR A 70 14.29 -12.11 1.69
N LEU A 71 15.45 -12.73 1.94
CA LEU A 71 16.41 -12.27 2.94
C LEU A 71 16.92 -10.85 2.64
N MET A 72 17.29 -10.57 1.38
CA MET A 72 17.78 -9.25 0.98
C MET A 72 16.74 -8.16 1.22
N ARG A 73 15.45 -8.46 1.06
CA ARG A 73 14.39 -7.49 1.31
C ARG A 73 14.15 -7.25 2.80
N ILE A 74 14.14 -8.31 3.60
CA ILE A 74 13.98 -8.22 5.06
C ILE A 74 15.11 -7.38 5.66
N ILE A 75 16.37 -7.65 5.29
CA ILE A 75 17.53 -6.87 5.79
C ILE A 75 17.43 -5.39 5.38
N ARG A 76 16.82 -5.07 4.24
CA ARG A 76 16.66 -3.69 3.78
C ARG A 76 15.54 -2.94 4.49
N LEU A 77 14.40 -3.58 4.75
CA LEU A 77 13.17 -2.91 5.23
C LEU A 77 12.97 -3.04 6.74
N THR A 78 13.22 -4.23 7.30
CA THR A 78 12.89 -4.55 8.69
C THR A 78 13.68 -3.73 9.71
N PRO A 79 14.99 -3.42 9.54
CA PRO A 79 15.70 -2.60 10.53
C PRO A 79 15.10 -1.19 10.69
N ALA A 80 14.71 -0.55 9.58
CA ALA A 80 14.07 0.75 9.62
C ALA A 80 12.69 0.68 10.29
N LEU A 81 11.92 -0.39 10.01
CA LEU A 81 10.62 -0.61 10.63
C LEU A 81 10.74 -0.85 12.14
N VAL A 82 11.68 -1.67 12.57
CA VAL A 82 11.97 -1.93 14.00
C VAL A 82 12.30 -0.62 14.71
N MET A 83 13.17 0.21 14.13
CA MET A 83 13.50 1.52 14.70
C MET A 83 12.27 2.43 14.80
N ALA A 84 11.43 2.46 13.76
CA ALA A 84 10.20 3.25 13.79
C ALA A 84 9.24 2.79 14.89
N VAL A 85 9.04 1.49 15.04
CA VAL A 85 8.21 0.87 16.09
C VAL A 85 8.77 1.19 17.48
N LEU A 86 10.09 1.07 17.67
CA LEU A 86 10.74 1.40 18.94
C LEU A 86 10.54 2.87 19.31
N VAL A 87 10.71 3.79 18.35
CA VAL A 87 10.47 5.22 18.57
C VAL A 87 9.02 5.47 18.99
N HIS A 88 8.03 4.88 18.31
CA HIS A 88 6.61 5.06 18.64
C HIS A 88 6.25 4.47 20.02
N ALA A 89 6.75 3.26 20.32
CA ALA A 89 6.44 2.59 21.58
C ALA A 89 7.14 3.20 22.81
N THR A 90 8.30 3.83 22.65
CA THR A 90 9.14 4.27 23.79
C THR A 90 9.43 5.77 23.81
N LEU A 91 10.05 6.29 22.76
CA LEU A 91 10.59 7.64 22.75
C LEU A 91 9.48 8.69 22.60
N LEU A 92 8.49 8.38 21.77
CA LEU A 92 7.43 9.32 21.39
C LEU A 92 6.69 9.85 22.61
N ARG A 93 6.43 9.01 23.64
CA ARG A 93 5.83 9.41 24.93
C ARG A 93 6.45 10.65 25.57
N HIS A 94 7.76 10.84 25.40
CA HIS A 94 8.54 11.92 26.00
C HIS A 94 8.75 13.12 25.07
N MET A 95 8.37 13.01 23.80
CA MET A 95 8.65 14.03 22.78
C MET A 95 7.59 15.11 22.67
N GLY A 96 6.38 14.90 23.22
CA GLY A 96 5.30 15.88 23.13
C GLY A 96 4.97 16.54 24.47
N SER A 97 4.45 17.76 24.36
CA SER A 97 4.04 18.61 25.47
C SER A 97 2.73 19.31 25.12
N GLY A 98 1.88 19.56 26.13
CA GLY A 98 0.63 20.30 25.98
C GLY A 98 -0.61 19.52 26.44
N PRO A 99 -1.76 20.20 26.57
CA PRO A 99 -2.98 19.63 27.16
C PRO A 99 -3.60 18.51 26.33
N VAL A 100 -3.35 18.49 25.01
CA VAL A 100 -3.85 17.47 24.08
C VAL A 100 -2.92 16.24 24.02
N TRP A 101 -1.65 16.40 24.40
CA TRP A 101 -0.65 15.36 24.27
C TRP A 101 -0.97 14.07 25.03
N PRO A 102 -1.48 14.11 26.28
CA PRO A 102 -1.92 12.90 26.99
C PRO A 102 -2.96 12.12 26.19
N ASN A 103 -3.96 12.81 25.61
CA ASN A 103 -4.99 12.15 24.81
C ASN A 103 -4.39 11.46 23.58
N ILE A 104 -3.53 12.13 22.81
CA ILE A 104 -2.91 11.54 21.61
C ILE A 104 -2.02 10.35 21.98
N ARG A 105 -1.23 10.49 23.05
CA ARG A 105 -0.34 9.45 23.58
C ARG A 105 -1.13 8.21 24.00
N ASP A 106 -2.17 8.41 24.81
CA ASP A 106 -2.90 7.35 25.51
C ASP A 106 -4.00 6.69 24.66
N SER A 107 -4.31 7.22 23.46
CA SER A 107 -5.42 6.68 22.65
C SER A 107 -5.10 6.31 21.20
N TRP A 108 -4.06 6.85 20.56
CA TRP A 108 -3.79 6.56 19.13
C TRP A 108 -2.33 6.24 18.79
N LEU A 109 -1.36 6.81 19.51
CA LEU A 109 0.02 6.85 19.02
C LEU A 109 1.00 5.92 19.76
N VAL A 110 0.95 5.90 21.10
CA VAL A 110 1.93 5.14 21.91
C VAL A 110 1.34 3.82 22.38
N ASP A 111 0.18 3.87 23.04
CA ASP A 111 -0.39 2.67 23.67
C ASP A 111 -0.84 1.63 22.64
N ASN A 112 -1.46 2.05 21.54
CA ASN A 112 -1.81 1.14 20.44
C ASN A 112 -0.57 0.51 19.80
N CYS A 113 0.55 1.24 19.73
CA CYS A 113 1.79 0.64 19.24
C CYS A 113 2.44 -0.30 20.26
N ARG A 114 2.28 -0.06 21.56
CA ARG A 114 2.75 -1.00 22.61
C ARG A 114 1.98 -2.30 22.64
N GLU A 115 0.71 -2.29 22.27
CA GLU A 115 -0.11 -3.50 22.15
C GLU A 115 0.08 -4.18 20.80
N ASN A 116 0.13 -3.39 19.72
CA ASN A 116 0.14 -3.87 18.33
C ASN A 116 1.48 -3.60 17.60
N TRP A 117 2.62 -3.73 18.27
CA TRP A 117 3.93 -3.68 17.61
C TRP A 117 4.19 -4.92 16.76
N TRP A 118 3.72 -6.08 17.21
CA TRP A 118 4.00 -7.37 16.58
C TRP A 118 3.34 -7.54 15.20
N PRO A 119 2.08 -7.10 14.94
CA PRO A 119 1.49 -7.18 13.61
C PRO A 119 2.20 -6.26 12.61
N ALA A 120 2.74 -5.14 13.08
CA ALA A 120 3.54 -4.24 12.27
C ALA A 120 4.84 -4.92 11.82
N LEU A 121 5.59 -5.52 12.75
CA LEU A 121 6.85 -6.22 12.43
C LEU A 121 6.64 -7.48 11.58
N LEU A 122 5.52 -8.18 11.75
CA LEU A 122 5.17 -9.35 10.94
C LEU A 122 4.54 -8.99 9.60
N TYR A 123 4.34 -7.72 9.28
CA TYR A 123 3.72 -7.26 8.03
C TYR A 123 2.28 -7.78 7.83
N VAL A 124 1.50 -7.88 8.92
CA VAL A 124 0.10 -8.38 8.92
C VAL A 124 -0.88 -7.41 9.58
N GLN A 125 -0.44 -6.21 9.96
CA GLN A 125 -1.30 -5.22 10.62
C GLN A 125 -2.55 -4.85 9.81
N ASN A 126 -2.50 -4.98 8.48
CA ASN A 126 -3.62 -4.65 7.60
C ASN A 126 -4.79 -5.66 7.67
N TYR A 127 -4.58 -6.83 8.29
CA TYR A 127 -5.63 -7.83 8.52
C TYR A 127 -5.89 -8.08 10.00
N VAL A 128 -4.84 -8.11 10.82
CA VAL A 128 -4.95 -8.33 12.28
C VAL A 128 -5.52 -7.10 12.97
N THR A 129 -5.09 -5.92 12.55
CA THR A 129 -5.43 -4.65 13.15
C THR A 129 -6.21 -3.82 12.13
N TYR A 130 -7.35 -4.36 11.72
CA TYR A 130 -8.21 -3.77 10.68
C TYR A 130 -8.85 -2.44 11.12
N ASP A 131 -8.95 -2.21 12.43
CA ASP A 131 -9.38 -0.92 12.99
C ASP A 131 -8.24 0.09 12.94
N ILE A 132 -8.42 1.17 12.17
CA ILE A 132 -7.46 2.28 12.03
C ILE A 132 -7.02 2.86 13.38
N ARG A 133 -7.87 2.75 14.40
CA ARG A 133 -7.56 3.20 15.77
C ARG A 133 -6.43 2.39 16.37
N ASN A 134 -6.43 1.07 16.14
CA ASN A 134 -5.55 0.15 16.85
C ASN A 134 -4.19 -0.05 16.16
N VAL A 135 -4.01 0.48 14.94
CA VAL A 135 -2.78 0.31 14.16
C VAL A 135 -1.60 1.02 14.85
N CYS A 136 -0.48 0.32 15.06
CA CYS A 136 0.72 0.89 15.68
C CYS A 136 1.26 2.13 14.93
N ILE A 137 1.57 1.97 13.64
CA ILE A 137 1.99 3.06 12.75
C ILE A 137 1.09 2.99 11.53
N LEU A 138 0.28 4.03 11.32
CA LEU A 138 -0.70 4.00 10.25
C LEU A 138 -0.02 3.73 8.90
N GLN A 139 1.04 4.46 8.56
CA GLN A 139 1.73 4.37 7.28
C GLN A 139 2.32 2.98 6.96
N THR A 140 2.60 2.13 7.96
CA THR A 140 3.21 0.80 7.74
C THR A 140 2.21 -0.23 7.20
N TRP A 141 0.93 0.14 7.05
CA TRP A 141 -0.08 -0.74 6.45
C TRP A 141 0.29 -1.01 4.98
N GLN A 142 0.77 0.02 4.27
CA GLN A 142 1.22 -0.09 2.88
C GLN A 142 2.43 -1.01 2.76
N LEU A 143 3.34 -0.94 3.73
CA LEU A 143 4.51 -1.81 3.79
C LEU A 143 4.11 -3.28 4.01
N SER A 144 3.02 -3.52 4.74
CA SER A 144 2.45 -4.86 4.95
C SER A 144 1.90 -5.45 3.66
N VAL A 145 1.09 -4.68 2.93
CA VAL A 145 0.56 -5.05 1.60
C VAL A 145 1.70 -5.35 0.63
N ASP A 146 2.71 -4.47 0.57
CA ASP A 146 3.88 -4.63 -0.30
C ASP A 146 4.72 -5.88 0.04
N MET A 147 4.83 -6.23 1.32
CA MET A 147 5.51 -7.47 1.74
C MET A 147 4.74 -8.71 1.36
N GLN A 148 3.42 -8.70 1.51
CA GLN A 148 2.55 -9.82 1.13
C GLN A 148 2.58 -10.08 -0.38
N LEU A 149 2.46 -9.03 -1.19
CA LEU A 149 2.53 -9.16 -2.66
C LEU A 149 3.90 -9.63 -3.13
N TYR A 150 4.98 -9.18 -2.49
CA TYR A 150 6.33 -9.67 -2.76
C TYR A 150 6.54 -11.11 -2.37
N LEU A 151 5.98 -11.54 -1.23
CA LEU A 151 6.01 -12.94 -0.80
C LEU A 151 5.33 -13.83 -1.84
N LEU A 152 4.20 -13.38 -2.40
CA LEU A 152 3.47 -14.08 -3.45
C LEU A 152 4.12 -13.97 -4.84
N SER A 153 5.00 -12.98 -5.06
CA SER A 153 5.55 -12.68 -6.38
C SER A 153 6.28 -13.85 -7.07
N PRO A 154 7.00 -14.77 -6.38
CA PRO A 154 7.62 -15.92 -7.05
C PRO A 154 6.60 -16.85 -7.72
N LEU A 155 5.35 -16.90 -7.22
CA LEU A 155 4.27 -17.67 -7.87
C LEU A 155 3.94 -17.13 -9.27
N ILE A 156 4.24 -15.86 -9.53
CA ILE A 156 4.07 -15.21 -10.84
C ILE A 156 5.39 -15.23 -11.62
N LEU A 157 6.53 -14.97 -10.96
CA LEU A 157 7.84 -14.88 -11.62
C LEU A 157 8.35 -16.23 -12.16
N LEU A 158 8.18 -17.32 -11.41
CA LEU A 158 8.65 -18.65 -11.82
C LEU A 158 7.95 -19.18 -13.09
N PRO A 159 6.61 -19.14 -13.22
CA PRO A 159 5.95 -19.60 -14.45
C PRO A 159 6.11 -18.64 -15.63
N LEU A 160 6.45 -17.36 -15.40
CA LEU A 160 6.71 -16.37 -16.45
C LEU A 160 7.76 -16.86 -17.45
N ASP A 161 8.68 -17.68 -16.99
CA ASP A 161 9.79 -18.22 -17.75
C ASP A 161 9.41 -19.35 -18.70
N LYS A 162 8.51 -20.22 -18.25
CA LYS A 162 8.12 -21.42 -19.00
C LYS A 162 6.90 -21.15 -19.87
N ALA A 163 5.97 -20.33 -19.38
CA ALA A 163 4.71 -20.05 -20.01
C ALA A 163 4.36 -18.56 -19.85
N PRO A 164 5.08 -17.64 -20.54
CA PRO A 164 4.86 -16.20 -20.40
C PRO A 164 3.43 -15.79 -20.78
N LYS A 165 2.88 -16.33 -21.88
CA LYS A 165 1.50 -16.01 -22.31
C LYS A 165 0.45 -16.42 -21.27
N PHE A 166 0.58 -17.62 -20.70
CA PHE A 166 -0.32 -18.10 -19.65
C PHE A 166 -0.18 -17.26 -18.38
N THR A 167 1.06 -16.97 -17.96
CA THR A 167 1.33 -16.15 -16.77
C THR A 167 0.76 -14.74 -16.92
N ILE A 168 0.95 -14.10 -18.07
CA ILE A 168 0.37 -12.77 -18.33
C ILE A 168 -1.15 -12.81 -18.36
N SER A 169 -1.76 -13.85 -18.95
CA SER A 169 -3.22 -14.04 -18.90
C SER A 169 -3.73 -14.22 -17.46
N ALA A 170 -3.03 -14.99 -16.63
CA ALA A 170 -3.36 -15.16 -15.21
C ALA A 170 -3.20 -13.84 -14.43
N VAL A 171 -2.15 -13.06 -14.70
CA VAL A 171 -1.95 -11.73 -14.08
C VAL A 171 -3.07 -10.77 -14.47
N ILE A 172 -3.49 -10.75 -15.73
CA ILE A 172 -4.63 -9.93 -16.19
C ILE A 172 -5.92 -10.37 -15.50
N PHE A 173 -6.16 -11.68 -15.39
CA PHE A 173 -7.31 -12.20 -14.66
C PHE A 173 -7.31 -11.75 -13.18
N LEU A 174 -6.17 -11.92 -12.48
CA LEU A 174 -6.02 -11.46 -11.09
C LEU A 174 -6.21 -9.94 -10.96
N LEU A 175 -5.75 -9.17 -11.94
CA LEU A 175 -5.94 -7.72 -12.00
C LEU A 175 -7.43 -7.38 -12.09
N VAL A 176 -8.18 -8.05 -12.98
CA VAL A 176 -9.64 -7.85 -13.09
C VAL A 176 -10.34 -8.22 -11.79
N CYS A 177 -10.00 -9.35 -11.17
CA CYS A 177 -10.55 -9.74 -9.87
C CYS A 177 -10.25 -8.72 -8.77
N SER A 178 -9.03 -8.18 -8.73
CA SER A 178 -8.62 -7.17 -7.76
C SER A 178 -9.30 -5.82 -8.00
N VAL A 179 -9.61 -5.46 -9.24
CA VAL A 179 -10.41 -4.25 -9.57
C VAL A 179 -11.89 -4.44 -9.22
N LEU A 180 -12.43 -5.66 -9.39
CA LEU A 180 -13.82 -5.96 -9.03
C LEU A 180 -14.02 -6.06 -7.51
N SER A 181 -12.99 -6.46 -6.77
CA SER A 181 -13.03 -6.59 -5.31
C SER A 181 -13.55 -5.33 -4.58
N PRO A 182 -12.97 -4.13 -4.78
CA PRO A 182 -13.46 -2.90 -4.15
C PRO A 182 -14.88 -2.52 -4.59
N PHE A 183 -15.27 -2.84 -5.82
CA PHE A 183 -16.64 -2.61 -6.30
C PHE A 183 -17.64 -3.51 -5.56
N LEU A 184 -17.32 -4.80 -5.44
CA LEU A 184 -18.16 -5.78 -4.74
C LEU A 184 -18.24 -5.47 -3.24
N THR A 185 -17.13 -5.07 -2.60
CA THR A 185 -17.17 -4.68 -1.18
C THR A 185 -17.98 -3.40 -0.98
N ALA A 186 -17.84 -2.40 -1.86
CA ALA A 186 -18.65 -1.19 -1.78
C ALA A 186 -20.15 -1.49 -1.95
N TRP A 187 -20.50 -2.41 -2.86
CA TRP A 187 -21.89 -2.83 -3.08
C TRP A 187 -22.48 -3.58 -1.87
N VAL A 188 -21.74 -4.55 -1.32
CA VAL A 188 -22.23 -5.40 -0.21
C VAL A 188 -22.35 -4.64 1.11
N TYR A 189 -21.38 -3.75 1.38
CA TYR A 189 -21.31 -3.02 2.65
C TYR A 189 -21.89 -1.60 2.56
N GLU A 190 -22.53 -1.25 1.44
CA GLU A 190 -23.12 0.07 1.16
C GLU A 190 -22.14 1.22 1.45
N LEU A 191 -20.88 1.03 1.09
CA LEU A 191 -19.82 1.99 1.36
C LEU A 191 -19.96 3.20 0.43
N LYS A 192 -19.79 4.38 0.99
CA LYS A 192 -19.69 5.60 0.19
C LYS A 192 -18.36 5.64 -0.56
N ALA A 193 -18.39 6.03 -1.82
CA ALA A 193 -17.22 6.02 -2.70
C ALA A 193 -16.10 6.97 -2.26
N VAL A 194 -16.44 8.04 -1.52
CA VAL A 194 -15.49 9.06 -1.10
C VAL A 194 -15.43 9.11 0.43
N ILE A 195 -14.23 9.02 1.02
CA ILE A 195 -14.03 9.11 2.48
C ILE A 195 -14.59 10.43 3.02
N ALA A 196 -14.40 11.53 2.29
CA ALA A 196 -14.95 12.85 2.60
C ALA A 196 -16.49 12.87 2.74
N SER A 197 -17.18 11.90 2.15
CA SER A 197 -18.65 11.77 2.24
C SER A 197 -19.11 10.87 3.39
N SER A 198 -18.18 10.25 4.13
CA SER A 198 -18.48 9.48 5.34
C SER A 198 -19.06 10.44 6.39
N THR A 199 -20.25 10.12 6.85
CA THR A 199 -21.05 10.99 7.73
C THR A 199 -20.91 10.63 9.20
N SER A 200 -20.41 9.42 9.48
CA SER A 200 -20.20 8.90 10.82
C SER A 200 -18.85 8.22 10.96
N LEU A 201 -18.34 8.16 12.20
CA LEU A 201 -17.12 7.41 12.52
C LEU A 201 -17.25 5.93 12.11
N MET A 202 -18.45 5.35 12.23
CA MET A 202 -18.69 3.95 11.84
C MET A 202 -18.54 3.74 10.32
N ASP A 203 -18.97 4.70 9.50
CA ASP A 203 -18.80 4.63 8.04
C ASP A 203 -17.31 4.68 7.68
N LEU A 204 -16.53 5.51 8.38
CA LEU A 204 -15.08 5.61 8.19
C LEU A 204 -14.39 4.29 8.58
N LEU A 205 -14.73 3.71 9.73
CA LEU A 205 -14.13 2.45 10.19
C LEU A 205 -14.41 1.31 9.22
N LYS A 206 -15.67 1.17 8.74
CA LYS A 206 -16.03 0.18 7.72
C LYS A 206 -15.27 0.40 6.41
N TYR A 207 -15.14 1.64 5.96
CA TYR A 207 -14.35 1.95 4.77
C TYR A 207 -12.89 1.52 4.96
N THR A 208 -12.28 1.82 6.11
CA THR A 208 -10.88 1.46 6.36
C THR A 208 -10.65 -0.04 6.43
N GLU A 209 -11.57 -0.76 7.06
CA GLU A 209 -11.52 -2.22 7.26
C GLU A 209 -11.75 -2.99 5.94
N TYR A 210 -12.79 -2.64 5.18
CA TYR A 210 -13.24 -3.45 4.03
C TYR A 210 -12.68 -2.98 2.69
N TYR A 211 -12.30 -1.70 2.56
CA TYR A 211 -11.83 -1.14 1.30
C TYR A 211 -10.35 -0.76 1.33
N TYR A 212 -9.91 -0.07 2.38
CA TYR A 212 -8.61 0.62 2.37
C TYR A 212 -7.41 -0.28 2.71
N PHE A 213 -7.47 -1.02 3.83
CA PHE A 213 -6.37 -1.87 4.29
C PHE A 213 -6.20 -3.23 3.60
N PRO A 214 -7.26 -3.91 3.13
CA PRO A 214 -7.10 -5.26 2.59
C PRO A 214 -6.19 -5.31 1.34
N THR A 215 -5.31 -6.30 1.29
CA THR A 215 -4.35 -6.43 0.18
C THR A 215 -5.03 -6.69 -1.17
N HIS A 216 -6.12 -7.45 -1.17
CA HIS A 216 -6.82 -7.86 -2.39
C HIS A 216 -7.52 -6.69 -3.10
N THR A 217 -7.96 -5.65 -2.39
CA THR A 217 -8.55 -4.45 -3.00
C THR A 217 -7.50 -3.51 -3.59
N ARG A 218 -6.23 -3.64 -3.16
CA ARG A 218 -5.10 -2.79 -3.57
C ARG A 218 -4.10 -3.47 -4.51
N ALA A 219 -4.18 -4.79 -4.67
CA ALA A 219 -3.26 -5.57 -5.49
C ALA A 219 -3.25 -5.17 -6.97
N SER A 220 -4.34 -4.60 -7.48
CA SER A 220 -4.49 -4.16 -8.87
C SER A 220 -3.37 -3.21 -9.32
N THR A 221 -2.99 -2.25 -8.50
CA THR A 221 -1.96 -1.25 -8.82
C THR A 221 -0.56 -1.86 -8.86
N TRP A 222 -0.29 -2.81 -7.97
CA TRP A 222 0.93 -3.62 -8.02
C TRP A 222 0.99 -4.50 -9.27
N LEU A 223 -0.11 -5.14 -9.67
CA LEU A 223 -0.19 -5.98 -10.87
C LEU A 223 -0.03 -5.15 -12.15
N ILE A 224 -0.57 -3.93 -12.21
CA ILE A 224 -0.32 -2.97 -13.30
C ILE A 224 1.19 -2.66 -13.39
N GLY A 225 1.82 -2.38 -12.25
CA GLY A 225 3.27 -2.18 -12.18
C GLY A 225 4.04 -3.39 -12.71
N PHE A 226 3.67 -4.59 -12.29
CA PHE A 226 4.27 -5.83 -12.75
C PHE A 226 4.21 -5.98 -14.27
N LEU A 227 3.03 -5.78 -14.87
CA LEU A 227 2.83 -5.81 -16.32
C LEU A 227 3.67 -4.74 -17.03
N MET A 228 3.71 -3.52 -16.48
CA MET A 228 4.53 -2.43 -17.00
C MET A 228 6.02 -2.79 -17.03
N GLY A 229 6.56 -3.36 -15.95
CA GLY A 229 7.96 -3.79 -15.91
C GLY A 229 8.28 -4.91 -16.91
N TYR A 230 7.32 -5.82 -17.15
CA TYR A 230 7.43 -6.85 -18.20
C TYR A 230 7.45 -6.24 -19.61
N ILE A 231 6.54 -5.29 -19.90
CA ILE A 231 6.50 -4.58 -21.19
C ILE A 231 7.80 -3.79 -21.40
N MET A 232 8.24 -3.03 -20.40
CA MET A 232 9.49 -2.26 -20.46
C MET A 232 10.71 -3.15 -20.75
N TYR A 233 10.77 -4.32 -20.13
CA TYR A 233 11.83 -5.29 -20.41
C TYR A 233 11.77 -5.79 -21.87
N GLN A 234 10.58 -6.09 -22.39
CA GLN A 234 10.43 -6.53 -23.78
C GLN A 234 10.79 -5.43 -24.78
N SER A 235 10.39 -4.18 -24.53
CA SER A 235 10.70 -3.02 -25.38
C SER A 235 12.20 -2.72 -25.47
N ARG A 236 12.99 -3.18 -24.48
CA ARG A 236 14.46 -3.05 -24.48
C ARG A 236 15.14 -4.00 -25.48
N LYS A 237 14.50 -5.12 -25.85
CA LYS A 237 15.11 -6.09 -26.78
C LYS A 237 15.13 -5.53 -28.22
N PRO A 238 16.26 -5.66 -28.95
CA PRO A 238 16.42 -5.05 -30.28
C PRO A 238 15.37 -5.47 -31.32
N ASN A 239 14.77 -6.66 -31.19
CA ASN A 239 13.73 -7.14 -32.10
C ASN A 239 12.35 -6.48 -31.92
N ALA A 240 12.06 -5.86 -30.78
CA ALA A 240 10.78 -5.16 -30.57
C ALA A 240 10.70 -3.86 -31.40
N ARG A 241 11.85 -3.20 -31.65
CA ARG A 241 11.93 -2.02 -32.53
C ARG A 241 11.62 -2.34 -33.99
N LEU A 242 11.80 -3.58 -34.43
CA LEU A 242 11.55 -4.00 -35.81
C LEU A 242 10.08 -4.34 -36.09
N LEU A 243 9.31 -4.69 -35.06
CA LEU A 243 7.87 -4.97 -35.21
C LEU A 243 7.04 -3.68 -35.23
N ILE A 244 7.41 -2.68 -34.41
CA ILE A 244 6.74 -1.36 -34.40
C ILE A 244 6.98 -0.61 -35.72
N LYS A 245 8.13 -0.84 -36.37
CA LYS A 245 8.47 -0.22 -37.67
C LYS A 245 7.84 -0.92 -38.88
N LYS A 246 7.15 -2.05 -38.70
CA LYS A 246 6.48 -2.80 -39.77
C LYS A 246 4.98 -2.49 -39.89
N GLU A 247 4.41 -1.76 -38.93
CA GLU A 247 3.00 -1.35 -38.91
C GLU A 247 2.80 0.16 -39.16
N THR A 248 3.87 0.87 -39.54
CA THR A 248 3.85 2.26 -40.05
C THR A 248 4.34 2.29 -41.48
#